data_AF-A0AB34XJ15-F1
#
_entry.id   AF-A0AB34XJ15-F1
#
_cell.length_a   1.000
_cell.length_b   1.000
_cell.length_c   1.000
_cell.angle_alpha   90.00
_cell.angle_beta   90.00
_cell.angle_gamma   90.00
#
_symmetry.space_group_name_H-M   'P 1'
#
loop_
_entity.id
_entity.type
_entity.pdbx_description
1 polymer ?
#
loop_
_entity_poly.entity_id
_entity_poly.type
_entity_poly.pdbx_seq_one_letter_code
_entity_poly.pdbx_strand_id
1 'polypeptide(L)'
;MRITRLLPVILALATLRTVSAATPPTTAELATENGFRQAYQTMLTLPTWVTTAQATSVPVSIFSLAGKPYILGHMCRPHDCAAEQLEVVFAKDHSAAWGLLSLKDERSLRQNFLGAPDAAMQKVLLKAYQDNNPSD
;
A
#
# COMPACT_ATOMS: atom_id res chain seq x y z
N MET A 1 20.76 75.51 -47.99
CA MET A 1 20.07 74.21 -48.14
C MET A 1 19.54 73.76 -46.79
N ARG A 2 18.22 73.65 -46.64
CA ARG A 2 17.52 73.18 -45.41
C ARG A 2 17.34 71.67 -45.53
N ILE A 3 17.81 70.90 -44.54
CA ILE A 3 17.60 69.44 -44.49
C ILE A 3 16.50 69.17 -43.46
N THR A 4 15.30 68.88 -43.95
CA THR A 4 14.13 68.48 -43.17
C THR A 4 14.33 67.05 -42.68
N ARG A 5 14.46 66.84 -41.35
CA ARG A 5 14.54 65.49 -40.77
C ARG A 5 13.13 64.95 -40.52
N LEU A 6 12.71 63.96 -41.31
CA LEU A 6 11.56 63.10 -41.02
C LEU A 6 12.02 61.98 -40.07
N LEU A 7 11.43 61.91 -38.87
CA LEU A 7 11.64 60.82 -37.91
C LEU A 7 10.64 59.68 -38.21
N PRO A 8 11.08 58.41 -38.37
CA PRO A 8 10.16 57.30 -38.47
C PRO A 8 9.74 56.86 -37.06
N VAL A 9 8.43 56.86 -36.78
CA VAL A 9 7.87 56.25 -35.57
C VAL A 9 7.76 54.75 -35.82
N ILE A 10 8.66 53.97 -35.21
CA ILE A 10 8.63 52.50 -35.23
C ILE A 10 7.69 52.05 -34.10
N LEU A 11 6.50 51.55 -34.45
CA LEU A 11 5.53 51.00 -33.50
C LEU A 11 5.87 49.53 -33.22
N ALA A 12 6.55 49.26 -32.11
CA ALA A 12 6.84 47.91 -31.64
C ALA A 12 5.58 47.23 -31.11
N LEU A 13 5.00 46.30 -31.87
CA LEU A 13 3.95 45.39 -31.39
C LEU A 13 4.60 44.33 -30.47
N ALA A 14 4.45 44.51 -29.16
CA ALA A 14 4.80 43.50 -28.19
C ALA A 14 3.79 42.34 -28.26
N THR A 15 4.21 41.17 -28.75
CA THR A 15 3.40 39.94 -28.67
C THR A 15 3.37 39.45 -27.23
N LEU A 16 2.27 39.71 -26.53
CA LEU A 16 1.98 39.11 -25.22
C LEU A 16 1.86 37.59 -25.41
N ARG A 17 2.84 36.83 -24.89
CA ARG A 17 2.69 35.37 -24.75
C ARG A 17 1.74 35.10 -23.59
N THR A 18 0.52 34.68 -23.90
CA THR A 18 -0.38 34.11 -22.90
C THR A 18 0.21 32.79 -22.41
N VAL A 19 0.75 32.79 -21.19
CA VAL A 19 1.11 31.55 -20.49
C VAL A 19 -0.19 30.89 -20.06
N SER A 20 -0.59 29.82 -20.73
CA SER A 20 -1.69 28.97 -20.26
C SER A 20 -1.16 28.11 -19.12
N ALA A 21 -1.69 28.29 -17.91
CA ALA A 21 -1.42 27.37 -16.81
C ALA A 21 -2.13 26.04 -17.11
N ALA A 22 -1.37 25.00 -17.44
CA ALA A 22 -1.93 23.67 -17.58
C ALA A 22 -2.52 23.23 -16.23
N THR A 23 -3.77 22.74 -16.23
CA THR A 23 -4.37 22.13 -15.05
C THR A 23 -3.52 20.93 -14.64
N PRO A 24 -3.05 20.82 -13.38
CA PRO A 24 -2.33 19.66 -12.91
C PRO A 24 -3.18 18.38 -13.04
N PRO A 25 -2.57 17.21 -13.30
CA PRO A 25 -3.30 15.94 -13.34
C PRO A 25 -3.87 15.60 -11.95
N THR A 26 -5.01 14.92 -11.95
CA THR A 26 -5.56 14.27 -10.77
C THR A 26 -4.69 13.09 -10.35
N THR A 27 -4.81 12.66 -9.09
CA THR A 27 -4.08 11.49 -8.58
C THR A 27 -4.43 10.20 -9.34
N ALA A 28 -5.68 10.03 -9.76
CA ALA A 28 -6.10 8.88 -10.55
C ALA A 28 -5.42 8.85 -11.93
N GLU A 29 -5.30 10.01 -12.57
CA GLU A 29 -4.56 10.14 -13.84
C GLU A 29 -3.08 9.82 -13.63
N LEU A 30 -2.44 10.39 -12.61
CA LEU A 30 -1.05 10.08 -12.25
C LEU A 30 -0.85 8.58 -12.00
N ALA A 31 -1.72 7.93 -11.24
CA ALA A 31 -1.63 6.50 -10.93
C ALA A 31 -1.66 5.59 -12.19
N THR A 32 -2.19 6.08 -13.31
CA THR A 32 -2.25 5.33 -14.58
C THR A 32 -1.16 5.71 -15.59
N GLU A 33 -0.45 6.82 -15.35
CA GLU A 33 0.57 7.38 -16.25
C GLU A 33 1.81 6.49 -16.37
N ASN A 34 2.39 6.43 -17.58
CA ASN A 34 3.62 5.70 -17.91
C ASN A 34 4.84 6.34 -17.22
N GLY A 35 4.97 6.11 -15.91
CA GLY A 35 6.06 6.61 -15.08
C GLY A 35 5.74 6.38 -13.60
N PHE A 36 4.49 6.60 -13.20
CA PHE A 36 4.02 6.38 -11.83
C PHE A 36 3.27 5.06 -11.67
N ARG A 37 2.70 4.51 -12.74
CA ARG A 37 1.89 3.28 -12.69
C ARG A 37 2.61 2.13 -12.00
N GLN A 38 3.89 1.92 -12.28
CA GLN A 38 4.65 0.84 -11.63
C GLN A 38 4.78 1.05 -10.13
N ALA A 39 5.16 2.26 -9.69
CA ALA A 39 5.26 2.57 -8.27
C ALA A 39 3.90 2.42 -7.56
N TYR A 40 2.83 2.90 -8.19
CA TYR A 40 1.46 2.74 -7.68
C TYR A 40 1.05 1.26 -7.59
N GLN A 41 1.35 0.45 -8.61
CA GLN A 41 1.06 -0.98 -8.58
C GLN A 41 1.88 -1.71 -7.52
N THR A 42 3.17 -1.40 -7.37
CA THR A 42 4.04 -1.98 -6.34
C THR A 42 3.52 -1.66 -4.93
N MET A 43 2.99 -0.45 -4.71
CA MET A 43 2.36 -0.08 -3.44
C MET A 43 1.16 -0.98 -3.09
N LEU A 44 0.44 -1.50 -4.09
CA LEU A 44 -0.75 -2.33 -3.90
C LEU A 44 -0.46 -3.83 -3.82
N THR A 45 0.76 -4.26 -4.18
CA THR A 45 1.11 -5.69 -4.21
C THR A 45 1.58 -6.18 -2.85
N LEU A 46 1.08 -7.36 -2.44
CA LEU A 46 1.61 -8.10 -1.30
C LEU A 46 2.88 -8.88 -1.69
N PRO A 47 3.71 -9.30 -0.72
CA PRO A 47 4.84 -10.18 -0.98
C PRO A 47 4.42 -11.48 -1.70
N THR A 48 5.26 -11.96 -2.61
CA THR A 48 4.94 -13.14 -3.43
C THR A 48 4.66 -14.39 -2.58
N TRP A 49 5.41 -14.61 -1.50
CA TRP A 49 5.23 -15.74 -0.60
C TRP A 49 3.83 -15.75 0.05
N VAL A 50 3.25 -14.56 0.31
CA VAL A 50 1.88 -14.40 0.80
C VAL A 50 0.88 -14.76 -0.29
N THR A 51 0.99 -14.15 -1.47
CA THR A 51 -0.01 -14.34 -2.56
C THR A 51 -0.05 -15.75 -3.13
N THR A 52 1.06 -16.47 -3.06
CA THR A 52 1.20 -17.84 -3.60
C THR A 52 1.13 -18.92 -2.52
N ALA A 53 1.03 -18.52 -1.24
CA ALA A 53 1.09 -19.42 -0.08
C ALA A 53 2.34 -20.33 -0.05
N GLN A 54 3.43 -19.91 -0.68
CA GLN A 54 4.75 -20.58 -0.61
C GLN A 54 5.46 -20.12 0.68
N ALA A 55 5.02 -20.68 1.81
CA ALA A 55 5.40 -20.23 3.14
C ALA A 55 5.81 -21.39 4.06
N THR A 56 6.56 -21.08 5.12
CA THR A 56 6.69 -21.97 6.28
C THR A 56 5.48 -21.75 7.17
N SER A 57 4.81 -22.82 7.61
CA SER A 57 3.60 -22.72 8.41
C SER A 57 3.53 -23.78 9.51
N VAL A 58 2.65 -23.54 10.47
CA VAL A 58 2.32 -24.47 11.55
C VAL A 58 0.85 -24.92 11.41
N PRO A 59 0.45 -26.02 12.07
CA PRO A 59 -0.95 -26.42 12.10
C PRO A 59 -1.87 -25.30 12.59
N VAL A 60 -3.04 -25.17 11.96
CA VAL A 60 -4.05 -24.19 12.34
C VAL A 60 -4.69 -24.51 13.68
N SER A 61 -5.22 -23.49 14.35
CA SER A 61 -6.11 -23.63 15.51
C SER A 61 -7.55 -23.26 15.14
N ILE A 62 -8.51 -23.78 15.90
CA ILE A 62 -9.93 -23.47 15.74
C ILE A 62 -10.39 -22.73 16.99
N PHE A 63 -11.09 -21.62 16.80
CA PHE A 63 -11.67 -20.85 17.90
C PHE A 63 -13.10 -20.40 17.58
N SER A 64 -13.80 -19.90 18.59
CA SER A 64 -15.14 -19.31 18.44
C SER A 64 -15.13 -17.88 18.94
N LEU A 65 -15.74 -16.98 18.17
CA LEU A 65 -16.00 -15.61 18.59
C LEU A 65 -17.46 -15.27 18.33
N ALA A 66 -18.16 -14.78 19.36
CA ALA A 66 -19.59 -14.47 19.29
C ALA A 66 -20.44 -15.65 18.74
N GLY A 67 -20.07 -16.89 19.11
CA GLY A 67 -20.74 -18.11 18.68
C GLY A 67 -20.43 -18.57 17.26
N LYS A 68 -19.59 -17.84 16.51
CA LYS A 68 -19.18 -18.21 15.14
C LYS A 68 -17.80 -18.90 15.15
N PRO A 69 -17.64 -20.01 14.43
CA PRO A 69 -16.37 -20.72 14.35
C PRO A 69 -15.41 -20.11 13.31
N TYR A 70 -14.14 -20.04 13.68
CA TYR A 70 -13.06 -19.49 12.87
C TYR A 70 -11.83 -20.41 12.90
N ILE A 71 -10.98 -20.27 11.89
CA ILE A 71 -9.70 -20.97 11.78
C ILE A 71 -8.59 -19.92 11.84
N LEU A 72 -7.69 -20.03 12.80
CA LEU A 72 -6.51 -19.18 12.93
C LEU A 72 -5.28 -19.95 12.44
N GLY A 73 -4.59 -19.39 11.45
CA GLY A 73 -3.34 -19.90 10.92
C GLY A 73 -2.22 -18.88 11.09
N HIS A 74 -1.00 -19.42 11.13
CA HIS A 74 0.24 -18.66 11.11
C HIS A 74 1.12 -19.16 9.97
N MET A 75 1.73 -18.24 9.26
CA MET A 75 2.77 -18.54 8.27
C MET A 75 3.83 -17.44 8.23
N CYS A 76 5.01 -17.79 7.72
CA CYS A 76 6.13 -16.89 7.60
C CYS A 76 6.92 -17.13 6.31
N ARG A 77 7.69 -16.13 5.90
CA ARG A 77 8.54 -16.23 4.72
C ARG A 77 9.62 -17.30 4.95
N PRO A 78 9.81 -18.25 4.02
CA PRO A 78 10.86 -19.25 4.15
C PRO A 78 12.23 -18.60 4.34
N HIS A 79 13.02 -19.11 5.30
CA HIS A 79 14.34 -18.61 5.70
C HIS A 79 14.38 -17.23 6.40
N ASP A 80 13.27 -16.48 6.43
CA ASP A 80 13.18 -15.13 7.01
C ASP A 80 12.04 -15.03 8.05
N CYS A 81 11.76 -16.13 8.76
CA CYS A 81 10.52 -16.23 9.53
C CYS A 81 10.36 -15.19 10.64
N ALA A 82 11.44 -14.78 11.31
CA ALA A 82 11.36 -13.73 12.32
C ALA A 82 11.06 -12.35 11.71
N ALA A 83 11.44 -12.13 10.45
CA ALA A 83 11.33 -10.83 9.78
C ALA A 83 10.00 -10.65 9.05
N GLU A 84 9.42 -11.71 8.47
CA GLU A 84 8.19 -11.60 7.68
C GLU A 84 7.19 -12.69 8.06
N GLN A 85 6.09 -12.26 8.70
CA GLN A 85 5.07 -13.15 9.25
C GLN A 85 3.68 -12.70 8.83
N LEU A 86 2.76 -13.65 8.72
CA LEU A 86 1.37 -13.41 8.44
C LEU A 86 0.50 -14.27 9.36
N GLU A 87 -0.25 -13.61 10.22
CA GLU A 87 -1.37 -14.21 10.94
C GLU A 87 -2.61 -14.13 10.04
N VAL A 88 -3.38 -15.21 9.95
CA VAL A 88 -4.58 -15.27 9.11
C VAL A 88 -5.73 -15.90 9.88
N VAL A 89 -6.89 -15.25 9.84
CA VAL A 89 -8.16 -15.82 10.30
C VAL A 89 -9.05 -16.08 9.09
N PHE A 90 -9.57 -17.30 8.98
CA PHE A 90 -10.61 -17.68 8.02
C PHE A 90 -11.94 -17.89 8.75
N ALA A 91 -13.03 -17.34 8.21
CA ALA A 91 -14.37 -17.74 8.62
C ALA A 91 -14.63 -19.17 8.15
N LYS A 92 -15.09 -20.06 9.04
CA LYS A 92 -15.28 -21.49 8.71
C LYS A 92 -16.43 -21.72 7.71
N ASP A 93 -17.30 -20.72 7.52
CA ASP A 93 -18.35 -20.68 6.49
C ASP A 93 -17.85 -20.13 5.14
N HIS A 94 -16.55 -19.83 5.02
CA HIS A 94 -15.88 -19.31 3.83
C HIS A 94 -16.31 -17.89 3.42
N SER A 95 -17.04 -17.17 4.27
CA SER A 95 -17.54 -15.82 3.95
C SER A 95 -16.44 -14.76 3.88
N ALA A 96 -15.32 -14.96 4.57
CA ALA A 96 -14.25 -13.98 4.66
C ALA A 96 -12.92 -14.59 5.17
N ALA A 97 -11.84 -13.84 4.92
CA ALA A 97 -10.54 -14.03 5.54
C ALA A 97 -9.95 -12.66 5.91
N TRP A 98 -9.19 -12.62 6.99
CA TRP A 98 -8.49 -11.44 7.49
C TRP A 98 -7.07 -11.78 7.84
N GLY A 99 -6.16 -10.83 7.68
CA GLY A 99 -4.75 -11.06 7.98
C GLY A 99 -4.06 -9.89 8.63
N LEU A 100 -2.92 -10.18 9.24
CA LEU A 100 -1.97 -9.21 9.77
C LEU A 100 -0.59 -9.54 9.21
N LEU A 101 -0.18 -8.80 8.18
CA LEU A 101 1.17 -8.90 7.64
C LEU A 101 2.11 -8.09 8.52
N SER A 102 3.08 -8.76 9.13
CA SER A 102 4.09 -8.17 10.01
C SER A 102 5.46 -8.25 9.34
N LEU A 103 6.07 -7.08 9.12
CA LEU A 103 7.40 -6.92 8.53
C LEU A 103 8.30 -6.24 9.55
N LYS A 104 9.30 -6.97 10.04
CA LYS A 104 10.23 -6.55 11.07
C LYS A 104 11.63 -6.39 10.50
N ASP A 105 12.27 -5.27 10.84
CA ASP A 105 13.70 -5.05 10.67
C ASP A 105 14.35 -4.75 12.02
N GLU A 106 15.64 -4.43 12.05
CA GLU A 106 16.39 -4.17 13.30
C GLU A 106 15.83 -3.00 14.13
N ARG A 107 15.05 -2.09 13.51
CA ARG A 107 14.65 -0.81 14.13
C ARG A 107 13.15 -0.63 14.21
N SER A 108 12.39 -1.40 13.45
CA SER A 108 10.96 -1.17 13.28
C SER A 108 10.18 -2.45 13.01
N LEU A 109 8.95 -2.46 13.54
CA LEU A 109 7.92 -3.40 13.18
C LEU A 109 6.84 -2.63 12.41
N ARG A 110 6.58 -3.08 11.18
CA ARG A 110 5.49 -2.55 10.34
C ARG A 110 4.41 -3.59 10.22
N GLN A 111 3.18 -3.20 10.51
CA GLN A 111 2.03 -4.10 10.49
C GLN A 111 0.94 -3.56 9.57
N ASN A 112 0.40 -4.43 8.74
CA ASN A 112 -0.69 -4.10 7.81
C ASN A 112 -1.84 -5.10 7.96
N PHE A 113 -3.04 -4.58 8.26
CA PHE A 113 -4.24 -5.38 8.28
C PHE A 113 -4.76 -5.63 6.86
N LEU A 114 -5.11 -6.87 6.57
CA LEU A 114 -5.61 -7.32 5.28
C LEU A 114 -7.07 -7.77 5.42
N GLY A 115 -7.90 -7.47 4.41
CA GLY A 115 -9.32 -7.88 4.40
C GLY A 115 -10.25 -7.03 5.27
N ALA A 116 -9.80 -5.86 5.72
CA ALA A 116 -10.57 -4.91 6.56
C ALA A 116 -11.20 -5.57 7.82
N PRO A 117 -10.38 -6.17 8.72
CA PRO A 117 -10.88 -6.75 9.96
C PRO A 117 -11.50 -5.68 10.87
N ASP A 118 -12.60 -6.04 11.54
CA ASP A 118 -13.15 -5.25 12.62
C ASP A 118 -12.25 -5.28 13.87
N ALA A 119 -12.57 -4.47 14.88
CA ALA A 119 -11.75 -4.36 16.09
C ALA A 119 -11.58 -5.70 16.83
N ALA A 120 -12.56 -6.60 16.76
CA ALA A 120 -12.47 -7.89 17.42
C ALA A 120 -11.51 -8.83 16.67
N MET A 121 -11.58 -8.87 15.34
CA MET A 121 -10.63 -9.62 14.52
C MET A 121 -9.22 -9.04 14.58
N GLN A 122 -9.08 -7.70 14.59
CA GLN A 122 -7.77 -7.05 14.79
C GLN A 122 -7.12 -7.52 16.09
N LYS A 123 -7.89 -7.61 17.19
CA LYS A 123 -7.39 -8.10 18.47
C LYS A 123 -6.95 -9.56 18.42
N VAL A 124 -7.69 -10.43 17.71
CA VAL A 124 -7.29 -11.83 17.52
C VAL A 124 -5.97 -11.93 16.77
N LEU A 125 -5.85 -11.21 15.65
CA LEU A 125 -4.65 -11.23 14.81
C LEU A 125 -3.42 -10.67 15.54
N LEU A 126 -3.56 -9.54 16.24
CA LEU A 126 -2.49 -8.96 17.05
C LEU A 126 -2.05 -9.91 18.16
N LYS A 127 -3.01 -10.55 18.85
CA LYS A 127 -2.68 -11.52 19.89
C LYS A 127 -1.96 -12.74 19.32
N ALA A 128 -2.38 -13.26 18.16
CA ALA A 128 -1.70 -14.37 17.51
C ALA A 128 -0.23 -14.01 17.20
N TYR A 129 0.02 -12.81 16.67
CA TYR A 129 1.38 -12.33 16.43
C TYR A 129 2.20 -12.26 17.72
N GLN A 130 1.65 -11.70 18.80
CA GLN A 130 2.32 -11.62 20.10
C GLN A 130 2.62 -13.00 20.70
N ASP A 131 1.69 -13.95 20.57
CA ASP A 131 1.88 -15.31 21.07
C ASP A 131 2.99 -16.04 20.30
N ASN A 132 3.17 -15.75 19.00
CA ASN A 132 4.26 -16.26 18.18
C ASN A 132 5.58 -15.49 18.38
N ASN A 133 5.54 -14.28 18.95
CA ASN A 133 6.69 -13.39 19.15
C ASN A 133 6.69 -12.83 20.58
N PRO A 134 6.88 -13.65 21.62
CA PRO A 134 6.72 -13.23 23.02
C PRO A 134 7.80 -12.26 23.52
N SER A 135 8.86 -12.05 22.73
CA SER A 135 9.96 -11.12 23.05
C SER A 135 9.77 -9.73 22.43
N ASP A 136 8.68 -9.52 21.69
CA ASP A 136 8.36 -8.27 20.99
C ASP A 136 7.42 -7.35 21.77
#